data_AF-A0A0A9CVM8-F1
#
_entry.id   AF-A0A0A9CVM8-F1
#
_cell.length_a   1.000
_cell.length_b   1.000
_cell.length_c   1.000
_cell.angle_alpha   90.00
_cell.angle_beta   90.00
_cell.angle_gamma   90.00
#
_symmetry.space_group_name_H-M   'P 1'
#
loop_
_entity.id
_entity.type
_entity.pdbx_description
1 polymer ?
#
loop_
_entity_poly.entity_id
_entity_poly.type
_entity_poly.pdbx_seq_one_letter_code
_entity_poly.pdbx_strand_id
1 'polypeptide(L)'
;MKSSHEGQVKKSLSITPLGSDSGYFVNLTVLNNVQKTTDRLSVPVTKAEFAVMRTALSFALPHIMGWDQVLTNHHPALPDNKPRVERPHPDSEWER
;
A
#
# COMPACT_ATOMS: atom_id res chain seq x y z
N MET A 1 -11.32 11.22 -10.96
CA MET A 1 -11.83 9.83 -11.03
C MET A 1 -13.18 9.91 -11.72
N LYS A 2 -13.25 9.51 -13.00
CA LYS A 2 -14.44 9.68 -13.84
C LYS A 2 -15.56 8.75 -13.38
N SER A 3 -16.45 9.29 -12.56
CA SER A 3 -17.72 8.71 -12.16
C SER A 3 -18.78 9.81 -12.20
N SER A 4 -20.06 9.46 -12.31
CA SER A 4 -21.16 10.44 -12.43
C SER A 4 -21.23 11.48 -11.30
N HIS A 5 -20.60 11.20 -10.15
CA HIS A 5 -20.53 12.07 -8.98
C HIS A 5 -19.13 12.71 -8.80
N GLU A 6 -18.33 12.80 -9.87
CA GLU A 6 -17.03 13.44 -9.84
C GLU A 6 -17.15 14.93 -9.42
N GLY A 7 -16.28 15.37 -8.51
CA GLY A 7 -16.28 16.74 -7.98
C GLY A 7 -17.32 17.04 -6.90
N GLN A 8 -18.26 16.12 -6.66
CA GLN A 8 -19.29 16.27 -5.62
C GLN A 8 -18.76 15.92 -4.23
N VAL A 9 -17.87 14.93 -4.13
CA VAL A 9 -17.24 14.53 -2.86
C VAL A 9 -15.73 14.47 -3.03
N LYS A 10 -14.99 15.14 -2.13
CA LYS A 10 -13.53 15.10 -2.07
C LYS A 10 -13.09 14.58 -0.71
N LYS A 11 -12.35 13.46 -0.70
CA LYS A 11 -11.72 12.90 0.50
C LYS A 11 -10.24 13.19 0.46
N SER A 12 -9.71 13.83 1.50
CA SER A 12 -8.30 14.16 1.64
C SER A 12 -7.79 13.58 2.96
N LEU A 13 -6.81 12.68 2.86
CA LEU A 13 -6.10 12.12 4.00
C LEU A 13 -4.71 12.74 4.05
N SER A 14 -4.33 13.30 5.20
CA SER A 14 -2.98 13.78 5.45
C SER A 14 -2.43 13.20 6.75
N ILE A 15 -1.14 12.91 6.74
CA ILE A 15 -0.41 12.37 7.90
C ILE A 15 0.74 13.33 8.17
N THR A 16 0.75 13.94 9.35
CA THR A 16 1.76 14.93 9.75
C THR A 16 2.53 14.46 10.98
N PRO A 17 3.87 14.53 10.99
CA PRO A 17 4.66 14.16 12.16
C PRO A 17 4.49 15.20 13.28
N LEU A 18 4.43 14.74 14.53
CA LEU A 18 4.47 15.61 15.70
C LEU A 18 5.94 15.89 16.03
N GLY A 19 6.35 17.16 16.05
CA GLY A 19 7.75 17.63 16.08
C GLY A 19 8.63 17.17 17.25
N SER A 20 8.10 16.37 18.18
CA SER A 20 8.78 15.77 19.33
C SER A 20 8.98 14.24 19.25
N ASP A 21 8.85 13.63 18.06
CA ASP A 21 8.96 12.16 17.83
C ASP A 21 7.96 11.32 18.66
N SER A 22 6.93 11.98 19.21
CA SER A 22 5.92 11.35 20.07
C SER A 22 4.81 10.65 19.26
N GLY A 23 4.70 10.91 17.97
CA GLY A 23 3.70 10.29 17.11
C GLY A 23 3.39 11.06 15.83
N TYR A 24 2.23 10.74 15.28
CA TYR A 24 1.70 11.27 14.03
C TYR A 24 0.27 11.74 14.23
N PHE A 25 -0.15 12.75 13.47
CA PHE A 25 -1.54 13.13 13.33
C PHE A 25 -2.08 12.63 12.00
N VAL A 26 -3.16 11.85 12.06
CA VAL A 26 -3.89 11.39 10.88
C VAL A 26 -5.14 12.26 10.75
N ASN A 27 -5.23 13.00 9.64
CA ASN A 27 -6.30 13.94 9.36
C ASN A 27 -7.07 13.50 8.12
N LEU A 28 -8.36 13.23 8.26
CA LEU A 28 -9.28 12.94 7.16
C LEU A 28 -10.26 14.11 7.02
N THR A 29 -10.22 14.78 5.88
CA THR A 29 -11.20 15.81 5.51
C THR A 29 -12.08 15.28 4.39
N VAL A 30 -13.41 15.28 4.61
CA VAL A 30 -14.41 14.93 3.62
C VAL A 30 -15.21 16.19 3.30
N LEU A 31 -15.05 16.67 2.07
CA LEU A 31 -15.82 17.77 1.53
C LEU A 31 -16.94 17.19 0.69
N ASN A 32 -18.20 17.43 1.09
CA ASN A 32 -19.37 17.04 0.32
C ASN A 32 -20.07 18.29 -0.21
N ASN A 33 -19.94 18.55 -1.49
CA ASN A 33 -20.55 19.69 -2.17
C ASN A 33 -22.05 19.51 -2.39
N VAL A 34 -22.58 18.27 -2.39
CA VAL A 34 -24.02 18.00 -2.58
C VAL A 34 -24.81 18.42 -1.35
N GLN A 35 -24.31 18.07 -0.17
CA GLN A 35 -24.94 18.39 1.12
C GLN A 35 -24.36 19.67 1.75
N LYS A 36 -23.37 20.30 1.10
CA LYS A 36 -22.62 21.46 1.61
C LYS A 36 -22.00 21.22 2.99
N THR A 37 -21.58 19.99 3.27
CA THR A 37 -20.96 19.60 4.55
C THR A 37 -19.46 19.46 4.40
N THR A 38 -18.74 19.76 5.48
CA THR A 38 -17.30 19.54 5.59
C THR A 38 -17.01 18.83 6.89
N ASP A 39 -16.74 17.54 6.80
CA ASP A 39 -16.42 16.71 7.95
C ASP A 39 -14.90 16.58 8.08
N ARG A 40 -14.42 16.73 9.31
CA ARG A 40 -13.00 16.61 9.64
C ARG A 40 -12.84 15.65 10.81
N LEU A 41 -12.03 14.64 10.61
CA LEU A 41 -11.62 13.69 11.63
C LEU A 41 -10.12 13.79 11.81
N SER A 42 -9.68 14.09 13.02
CA SER A 42 -8.27 14.21 13.39
C SER A 42 -8.00 13.30 14.58
N VAL A 43 -7.11 12.33 14.39
CA VAL A 43 -6.78 11.35 15.42
C VAL A 43 -5.26 11.38 15.67
N PRO A 44 -4.82 11.56 16.92
CA PRO A 44 -3.42 11.38 17.28
C PRO A 44 -3.11 9.88 17.30
N VAL A 45 -2.01 9.51 16.67
CA VAL A 45 -1.49 8.15 16.61
C VAL A 45 -0.09 8.14 17.21
N THR A 46 0.14 7.30 18.19
CA THR A 46 1.46 7.18 18.83
C THR A 46 2.46 6.50 17.90
N LYS A 47 3.75 6.65 18.20
CA LYS A 47 4.82 5.98 17.45
C LYS A 47 4.67 4.45 17.43
N ALA A 48 4.24 3.86 18.54
CA ALA A 48 4.03 2.41 18.64
C ALA A 48 2.88 1.94 17.74
N GLU A 49 1.74 2.63 17.76
CA GLU A 49 0.60 2.31 16.90
C GLU A 49 0.96 2.48 15.41
N PHE A 50 1.69 3.53 15.07
CA PHE A 50 2.15 3.75 13.71
C PHE A 50 3.14 2.64 13.25
N ALA A 51 4.01 2.16 14.14
CA ALA A 51 4.90 1.04 13.84
C ALA A 51 4.13 -0.25 13.57
N VAL A 52 3.08 -0.54 14.37
CA VAL A 52 2.19 -1.69 14.12
C VAL A 52 1.49 -1.56 12.77
N MET A 53 0.93 -0.39 12.47
CA MET A 53 0.30 -0.14 11.17
C MET A 53 1.28 -0.33 10.00
N ARG A 54 2.50 0.19 10.12
CA ARG A 54 3.55 0.03 9.09
C ARG A 54 3.85 -1.43 8.84
N THR A 55 4.08 -2.22 9.89
CA THR A 55 4.38 -3.65 9.78
C THR A 55 3.20 -4.41 9.18
N ALA A 56 1.98 -4.13 9.62
CA ALA A 56 0.77 -4.77 9.09
C ALA A 56 0.56 -4.44 7.60
N LEU A 57 0.75 -3.19 7.19
CA LEU A 57 0.64 -2.77 5.79
C LEU A 57 1.75 -3.42 4.94
N SER A 58 2.98 -3.47 5.42
CA SER A 58 4.08 -4.16 4.72
C SER A 58 3.80 -5.64 4.52
N PHE A 59 3.20 -6.31 5.50
CA PHE A 59 2.76 -7.71 5.37
C PHE A 59 1.57 -7.86 4.39
N ALA A 60 0.62 -6.92 4.40
CA ALA A 60 -0.56 -6.97 3.54
C ALA A 60 -0.25 -6.62 2.07
N LEU A 61 0.77 -5.81 1.78
CA LEU A 61 1.09 -5.33 0.43
C LEU A 61 1.26 -6.47 -0.61
N PRO A 62 2.08 -7.51 -0.37
CA PRO A 62 2.21 -8.64 -1.30
C PRO A 62 0.87 -9.36 -1.56
N HIS A 63 0.03 -9.47 -0.54
CA HIS A 63 -1.28 -10.11 -0.64
C HIS A 63 -2.26 -9.26 -1.46
N ILE A 64 -2.28 -7.94 -1.26
CA ILE A 64 -3.10 -7.00 -2.05
C ILE A 64 -2.66 -6.97 -3.51
N MET A 65 -1.35 -7.11 -3.77
CA MET A 65 -0.79 -7.21 -5.13
C MET A 65 -1.01 -8.58 -5.78
N GLY A 66 -1.46 -9.59 -5.03
CA GLY A 66 -1.65 -10.97 -5.51
C GLY A 66 -0.35 -11.77 -5.66
N TRP A 67 0.78 -11.26 -5.18
CA TRP A 67 2.09 -11.95 -5.28
C TRP A 67 2.18 -13.21 -4.43
N ASP A 68 1.34 -13.32 -3.40
CA ASP A 68 1.23 -14.52 -2.57
C ASP A 68 0.89 -15.77 -3.41
N GLN A 69 0.07 -15.62 -4.46
CA GLN A 69 -0.29 -16.71 -5.38
C GLN A 69 0.89 -17.12 -6.28
N VAL A 70 1.69 -16.14 -6.71
CA VAL A 70 2.88 -16.37 -7.52
C VAL A 70 3.92 -17.12 -6.69
N LEU A 71 4.17 -16.67 -5.46
CA LEU A 71 5.16 -17.26 -4.55
C LEU A 71 4.76 -18.67 -4.07
N THR A 72 3.47 -18.93 -3.83
CA THR A 72 2.97 -20.24 -3.42
C THR A 72 3.10 -21.28 -4.54
N ASN A 73 2.90 -20.87 -5.80
CA ASN A 73 3.09 -21.74 -6.96
C ASN A 73 4.57 -22.05 -7.28
N HIS A 74 5.52 -21.38 -6.63
CA HIS A 74 6.95 -21.63 -6.80
C HIS A 74 7.50 -22.72 -5.86
N HIS A 75 6.67 -23.45 -5.10
CA HIS A 75 7.13 -24.64 -4.39
C HIS A 75 7.74 -25.62 -5.40
N PRO A 76 9.08 -25.78 -5.41
CA PRO A 76 9.71 -26.61 -6.40
C PRO A 76 9.50 -28.06 -5.96
N ALA A 77 8.93 -28.87 -6.84
CA ALA A 77 9.17 -30.30 -6.78
C ALA A 77 10.69 -30.49 -6.85
N LEU A 78 11.33 -30.94 -5.77
CA LEU A 78 12.72 -31.40 -5.79
C LEU A 78 12.74 -32.89 -5.46
N PRO A 79 13.74 -33.67 -5.91
CA PRO A 79 14.99 -33.25 -6.59
C PRO A 79 15.09 -33.81 -8.03
N ASP A 80 15.84 -33.23 -8.95
CA ASP A 80 17.28 -33.50 -9.08
C ASP A 80 17.92 -32.55 -10.12
N ASN A 81 19.24 -32.37 -9.99
CA ASN A 81 20.14 -31.53 -10.77
C ASN A 81 20.16 -30.02 -10.47
N LYS A 82 21.26 -29.59 -9.84
CA LYS A 82 21.69 -28.21 -9.63
C LYS A 82 21.60 -27.38 -10.93
N PRO A 83 20.84 -26.27 -11.00
CA PRO A 83 21.07 -25.29 -12.03
C PRO A 83 22.25 -24.41 -11.58
N ARG A 84 23.37 -24.58 -12.29
CA ARG A 84 24.46 -23.63 -12.38
C ARG A 84 23.86 -22.23 -12.59
N VAL A 85 24.24 -21.26 -11.75
CA VAL A 85 23.83 -19.84 -11.84
C VAL A 85 23.63 -19.43 -13.31
N GLU A 86 22.37 -19.40 -13.71
CA GLU A 86 21.96 -19.10 -15.08
C GLU A 86 21.91 -17.57 -15.17
N ARG A 87 22.83 -17.00 -15.95
CA ARG A 87 22.84 -15.56 -16.22
C ARG A 87 21.48 -15.19 -16.82
N PRO A 88 20.87 -14.04 -16.45
CA PRO A 88 19.62 -13.60 -17.06
C PRO A 88 19.77 -13.66 -18.58
N HIS A 89 18.92 -14.45 -19.24
CA HIS A 89 18.99 -14.61 -20.70
C HIS A 89 18.59 -13.27 -21.32
N PRO A 90 19.45 -12.64 -22.15
CA PRO A 90 19.17 -11.30 -22.72
C PRO A 90 17.91 -11.27 -23.59
N ASP A 91 17.41 -12.44 -24.01
CA ASP A 91 16.16 -12.57 -24.77
C ASP A 91 14.91 -12.18 -23.97
N SER A 92 14.95 -12.19 -22.63
CA SER A 92 13.84 -11.68 -21.81
C SER A 92 13.69 -10.16 -21.91
N GLU A 93 14.72 -9.45 -22.35
CA GLU A 93 14.71 -8.00 -22.52
C GLU A 93 14.40 -7.57 -23.97
N TRP A 94 14.56 -8.47 -24.94
CA TRP A 94 14.53 -8.13 -26.37
C TRP A 94 13.75 -9.13 -27.22
N GLU A 95 12.53 -9.49 -26.78
CA GLU A 95 11.51 -10.13 -27.62
C GLU A 95 11.39 -9.33 -28.94
N ARG A 96 11.94 -9.88 -30.02
CA ARG A 96 11.88 -9.30 -31.37
C ARG A 96 11.03 -10.19 -32.25
#